data_AF-A0AA46HUP5-F1
#
_entry.id   AF-A0AA46HUP5-F1
#
_cell.length_a   1.000
_cell.length_b   1.000
_cell.length_c   1.000
_cell.angle_alpha   90.00
_cell.angle_beta   90.00
_cell.angle_gamma   90.00
#
_symmetry.space_group_name_H-M   'P 1'
#
loop_
_entity.id
_entity.type
_entity.pdbx_description
1 polymer ?
#
loop_
_entity_poly.entity_id
_entity_poly.type
_entity_poly.pdbx_seq_one_letter_code
_entity_poly.pdbx_strand_id
1 'polypeptide(L)'
;MTELPRQAQETHRLIRKGGPFPYEKDGTVFFNRERLLPASPRGYYREYTVKTPGVRHRGARRIVCGGRIPTTPDNCYYTDDHYASFRRIVD
;
A
#
# COMPACT_ATOMS: atom_id res chain seq x y z
N MET A 1 8.15 0.01 -11.75
CA MET A 1 6.74 0.50 -11.68
C MET A 1 5.82 -0.02 -12.79
N THR A 2 6.35 -0.41 -13.95
CA THR A 2 5.60 -0.73 -15.18
C THR A 2 4.74 -1.99 -15.11
N GLU A 3 5.06 -2.94 -14.22
CA GLU A 3 4.30 -4.19 -14.04
C GLU A 3 3.06 -4.05 -13.15
N LEU A 4 2.85 -2.88 -12.53
CA LEU A 4 1.70 -2.65 -11.67
C LEU A 4 0.47 -2.24 -12.48
N PRO A 5 -0.75 -2.67 -12.09
CA PRO A 5 -1.97 -2.11 -12.62
C PRO A 5 -2.00 -0.59 -12.48
N ARG A 6 -2.63 0.10 -13.44
CA ARG A 6 -2.70 1.57 -13.47
C ARG A 6 -3.17 2.19 -12.14
N GLN A 7 -4.18 1.58 -11.52
CA GLN A 7 -4.72 2.06 -10.24
C GLN A 7 -3.69 1.97 -9.10
N ALA A 8 -2.80 0.98 -9.12
CA ALA A 8 -1.72 0.86 -8.12
C ALA A 8 -0.66 1.95 -8.34
N GLN A 9 -0.32 2.27 -9.60
CA GLN A 9 0.58 3.38 -9.92
C GLN A 9 0.00 4.72 -9.45
N GLU A 10 -1.31 4.94 -9.63
CA GLU A 10 -2.01 6.13 -9.15
C GLU A 10 -1.98 6.22 -7.62
N THR A 11 -2.31 5.15 -6.90
CA THR A 11 -2.20 5.10 -5.44
C THR A 11 -0.78 5.40 -4.98
N HIS A 12 0.24 4.81 -5.61
CA HIS A 12 1.64 5.07 -5.27
C HIS A 12 2.02 6.56 -5.43
N ARG A 13 1.54 7.22 -6.49
CA ARG A 13 1.73 8.66 -6.67
C ARG A 13 1.03 9.48 -5.58
N LEU A 14 -0.18 9.11 -5.18
CA LEU A 14 -0.88 9.76 -4.07
C LEU A 14 -0.14 9.61 -2.75
N ILE A 15 0.45 8.44 -2.48
CA ILE A 15 1.28 8.22 -1.28
C ILE A 15 2.43 9.23 -1.24
N ARG A 16 3.19 9.37 -2.33
CA ARG A 16 4.30 10.33 -2.39
C ARG A 16 3.84 11.80 -2.29
N LYS A 17 2.61 12.10 -2.72
CA LYS A 17 2.00 13.44 -2.58
C LYS A 17 1.38 13.71 -1.20
N GLY A 18 1.14 12.67 -0.39
CA GLY A 18 0.43 12.79 0.89
C GLY A 18 -1.09 12.81 0.77
N GLY A 19 -1.66 12.31 -0.34
CA GLY A 19 -3.09 12.27 -0.60
C GLY A 19 -3.58 13.36 -1.56
N PRO A 20 -4.89 13.70 -1.55
CA PRO A 20 -5.93 13.13 -0.68
C PRO A 20 -6.17 11.64 -0.95
N PHE A 21 -6.60 10.90 0.06
CA PHE A 21 -6.90 9.47 -0.07
C PHE A 21 -8.42 9.21 -0.05
N PRO A 22 -8.91 8.30 -0.91
CA PRO A 22 -10.35 8.10 -1.08
C PRO A 22 -11.02 7.25 0.01
N TYR A 23 -10.25 6.51 0.82
CA TYR A 23 -10.81 5.65 1.86
C TYR A 23 -10.24 5.98 3.24
N GLU A 24 -11.07 5.90 4.28
CA GLU A 24 -10.71 6.23 5.67
C GLU A 24 -9.55 5.38 6.23
N LYS A 25 -9.37 4.17 5.70
CA LYS A 25 -8.28 3.26 6.12
C LYS A 25 -6.94 3.58 5.45
N ASP A 26 -6.93 4.44 4.44
CA ASP A 26 -5.70 4.77 3.72
C ASP A 26 -4.78 5.61 4.60
N GLY A 27 -3.54 5.17 4.72
CA GLY A 27 -2.54 5.74 5.62
C GLY A 27 -2.59 5.19 7.04
N THR A 28 -3.51 4.29 7.38
CA THR A 28 -3.51 3.65 8.71
C THR A 28 -2.38 2.64 8.85
N VAL A 29 -2.01 2.33 10.09
CA VAL A 29 -0.89 1.43 10.39
C VAL A 29 -1.22 0.00 9.95
N PHE A 30 -0.33 -0.59 9.14
CA PHE A 30 -0.33 -2.00 8.83
C PHE A 30 0.55 -2.74 9.84
N PHE A 31 0.01 -3.75 10.51
CA PHE A 31 0.68 -4.40 11.63
C PHE A 31 1.64 -5.53 11.24
N ASN A 32 1.60 -6.02 10.00
CA ASN A 32 2.44 -7.13 9.52
C ASN A 32 2.42 -8.34 10.48
N ARG A 33 1.24 -8.78 10.92
CA ARG A 33 1.09 -9.81 11.97
C ARG A 33 1.55 -11.18 11.50
N GLU A 34 1.32 -11.46 10.22
CA GLU A 34 1.66 -12.67 9.48
C GLU A 34 3.14 -12.67 9.07
N ARG A 35 3.86 -11.56 9.31
CA ARG A 35 5.30 -11.38 9.08
C ARG A 35 5.74 -11.68 7.65
N LEU A 36 4.88 -11.37 6.68
CA LEU A 36 5.18 -11.53 5.25
C LEU A 36 6.09 -10.41 4.70
N LEU A 37 6.14 -9.27 5.39
CA LEU A 37 7.10 -8.19 5.13
C LEU A 37 8.26 -8.26 6.16
N PRO A 38 9.43 -7.65 5.87
CA PRO A 38 10.53 -7.58 6.82
C PRO A 38 10.10 -7.03 8.19
N ALA A 39 10.63 -7.61 9.27
CA ALA A 39 10.33 -7.17 10.63
C ALA A 39 10.75 -5.71 10.83
N SER A 40 9.89 -4.90 11.44
CA SER A 40 10.13 -3.48 11.69
C SER A 40 9.31 -2.99 12.90
N PRO A 41 9.67 -1.86 13.52
CA PRO A 41 8.93 -1.30 14.65
C PRO A 41 7.45 -1.02 14.33
N ARG A 42 6.59 -1.02 15.35
CA ARG A 42 5.16 -0.67 15.21
C ARG A 42 5.02 0.72 14.59
N GLY A 43 4.12 0.84 13.60
CA GLY A 43 3.87 2.09 12.89
C GLY A 43 4.79 2.35 11.69
N TYR A 44 5.77 1.46 11.44
CA TYR A 44 6.64 1.56 10.27
C TYR A 44 5.89 1.38 8.96
N TYR A 45 4.95 0.43 8.90
CA TYR A 45 4.15 0.16 7.71
C TYR A 45 2.79 0.85 7.77
N ARG A 46 2.36 1.37 6.62
CA ARG A 46 1.01 1.92 6.39
C ARG A 46 0.37 1.31 5.16
N GLU A 47 -0.95 1.12 5.22
CA GLU A 47 -1.71 0.54 4.10
C GLU A 47 -2.49 1.60 3.32
N TYR A 48 -2.64 1.38 2.02
CA TYR A 48 -3.36 2.24 1.08
C TYR A 48 -4.16 1.38 0.11
N THR A 49 -5.39 1.80 -0.16
CA THR A 49 -6.30 1.09 -1.06
C THR A 49 -5.89 1.29 -2.51
N VAL A 50 -5.86 0.20 -3.26
CA VAL A 50 -5.79 0.25 -4.72
C VAL A 50 -7.19 -0.02 -5.25
N LYS A 51 -7.78 0.99 -5.92
CA LYS A 51 -9.14 0.89 -6.44
C LYS A 51 -9.25 -0.26 -7.45
N THR A 52 -10.29 -1.08 -7.28
CA THR A 52 -10.65 -2.10 -8.27
C THR A 52 -11.86 -1.57 -9.06
N PRO A 53 -11.76 -1.39 -10.38
CA PRO A 53 -12.89 -0.92 -11.20
C PRO A 53 -14.14 -1.78 -11.00
N GLY A 54 -15.31 -1.14 -10.90
CA GLY A 54 -16.60 -1.81 -10.69
C GLY A 54 -16.88 -2.27 -9.26
N VAL A 55 -15.89 -2.27 -8.36
CA VAL A 55 -16.07 -2.67 -6.96
C VAL A 55 -16.48 -1.46 -6.11
N ARG A 56 -17.56 -1.61 -5.33
CA ARG A 56 -18.11 -0.53 -4.47
C ARG A 56 -17.42 -0.43 -3.10
N HIS A 57 -16.81 -1.50 -2.63
CA HIS A 57 -15.99 -1.53 -1.41
C HIS A 57 -14.50 -1.37 -1.76
N ARG A 58 -13.62 -1.44 -0.76
CA ARG A 58 -12.16 -1.28 -0.94
C ARG A 58 -11.51 -2.38 -1.83
N GLY A 59 -12.21 -3.45 -2.16
CA GLY A 59 -11.63 -4.63 -2.82
C GLY A 59 -10.50 -5.29 -2.00
N ALA A 60 -9.76 -6.20 -2.62
CA ALA A 60 -8.65 -6.94 -2.01
C ALA A 60 -7.27 -6.28 -2.21
N ARG A 61 -7.16 -5.33 -3.16
CA ARG A 61 -5.88 -4.79 -3.61
C ARG A 61 -5.36 -3.67 -2.72
N ARG A 62 -4.11 -3.71 -2.32
CA ARG A 62 -3.48 -2.70 -1.46
C ARG A 62 -2.04 -2.42 -1.87
N ILE A 63 -1.58 -1.23 -1.52
CA ILE A 63 -0.15 -0.94 -1.37
C ILE A 63 0.14 -0.79 0.13
N VAL A 64 1.20 -1.45 0.59
CA VAL A 64 1.75 -1.26 1.93
C VAL A 64 3.11 -0.62 1.79
N CYS A 65 3.31 0.56 2.35
CA CYS A 65 4.59 1.27 2.32
C CYS A 65 5.19 1.33 3.72
N GLY A 66 6.49 1.04 3.80
CA GLY A 66 7.30 1.16 5.00
C GLY A 66 8.14 2.43 4.97
N GLY A 67 8.32 3.08 6.11
CA GLY A 67 9.20 4.23 6.25
C GLY A 67 8.80 5.14 7.40
N ARG A 68 9.76 5.93 7.90
CA ARG A 68 9.50 6.89 9.00
C ARG A 68 8.63 8.06 8.55
N ILE A 69 8.83 8.52 7.32
CA ILE A 69 8.08 9.62 6.72
C ILE A 69 7.12 9.02 5.67
N PRO A 70 5.79 9.10 5.87
CA PRO A 70 4.83 8.42 5.00
C PRO A 70 4.89 8.81 3.51
N THR A 71 5.27 10.05 3.21
CA THR A 71 5.37 10.59 1.84
C THR A 71 6.69 10.26 1.15
N THR A 72 7.68 9.77 1.88
CA THR A 72 8.97 9.31 1.34
C THR A 72 9.25 7.90 1.85
N PRO A 73 8.50 6.89 1.39
CA PRO A 73 8.64 5.53 1.88
C PRO A 73 9.97 4.92 1.46
N ASP A 74 10.59 4.14 2.34
CA ASP A 74 11.82 3.40 2.06
C ASP A 74 11.55 2.29 1.05
N ASN A 75 10.40 1.62 1.21
CA ASN A 75 9.96 0.50 0.37
C ASN A 75 8.43 0.45 0.31
N CYS A 76 7.89 0.03 -0.82
CA CYS A 76 6.48 -0.26 -0.98
C CYS A 76 6.25 -1.66 -1.55
N TYR A 77 5.13 -2.26 -1.16
CA TYR A 77 4.73 -3.61 -1.51
C TYR A 77 3.30 -3.59 -2.02
N TYR A 78 3.02 -4.37 -3.06
CA TYR A 78 1.69 -4.54 -3.63
C TYR A 78 1.14 -5.92 -3.27
N THR A 79 -0.13 -5.97 -2.90
CA THR A 79 -0.93 -7.19 -2.73
C THR A 79 -2.21 -7.04 -3.56
N ASP A 80 -2.62 -8.11 -4.25
CA ASP A 80 -3.89 -8.22 -4.95
C ASP A 80 -4.84 -9.26 -4.34
N ASP A 81 -4.43 -9.88 -3.23
CA ASP A 81 -5.04 -11.03 -2.58
C ASP A 81 -5.35 -10.79 -1.10
N HIS A 82 -5.59 -9.53 -0.72
CA HIS A 82 -5.96 -9.14 0.64
C HIS A 82 -4.92 -9.54 1.69
N TYR A 83 -3.67 -9.14 1.44
CA TYR A 83 -2.50 -9.33 2.31
C TYR A 83 -2.01 -10.79 2.44
N ALA A 84 -2.48 -11.72 1.60
CA ALA A 84 -2.03 -13.11 1.63
C ALA A 84 -0.64 -13.28 0.98
N SER A 85 -0.28 -12.43 0.02
CA SER A 85 1.06 -12.36 -0.56
C SER A 85 1.42 -10.93 -0.95
N PHE A 86 2.73 -10.69 -1.13
CA PHE A 86 3.26 -9.37 -1.45
C PHE A 86 4.31 -9.44 -2.55
N ARG A 87 4.29 -8.45 -3.44
CA ARG A 87 5.35 -8.16 -4.39
C ARG A 87 5.96 -6.81 -4.08
N ARG A 88 7.28 -6.73 -3.95
CA ARG A 88 7.97 -5.45 -3.76
C ARG A 88 7.83 -4.62 -5.03
N ILE A 89 7.49 -3.35 -4.86
CA ILE A 89 7.47 -2.38 -5.95
C ILE A 89 8.90 -1.90 -6.12
N VAL A 90 9.49 -2.20 -7.27
CA VAL A 90 10.76 -1.64 -7.74
C VAL A 90 10.44 -0.59 -8.80
N ASP A 91 11.14 0.53 -8.77
CA ASP A 91 10.90 1.66 -9.69
C ASP A 91 11.31 1.30 -11.12
#